data_AF-A0A0S7YE59-F1
#
_entry.id   AF-A0A0S7YE59-F1
#
_cell.length_a   1.000
_cell.length_b   1.000
_cell.length_c   1.000
_cell.angle_alpha   90.00
_cell.angle_beta   90.00
_cell.angle_gamma   90.00
#
_symmetry.space_group_name_H-M   'P 1'
#
loop_
_entity.id
_entity.type
_entity.pdbx_description
1 polymer ?
#
loop_
_entity_poly.entity_id
_entity_poly.type
_entity_poly.pdbx_seq_one_letter_code
_entity_poly.pdbx_strand_id
1 'polypeptide(L)'
;MTDRLSMLLCGAMGIVVASHPACARADEVDDARVRQAIKKGVDFLLRTQAGDGSWGTYGKPGESNYHRTGPTALVTYALLESGLSAQDPRIRKALAFVGPHDETGTYSLGLRCLMWHATDRTAKGTYRRVLGGEAQRLWRSTATGNYDYQSKGRARAG
;
A
#
# COMPACT_ATOMS: atom_id res chain seq x y z
N MET A 1 -70.43 -50.17 28.37
CA MET A 1 -69.36 -51.03 28.93
C MET A 1 -68.97 -51.97 27.78
N THR A 2 -67.74 -52.05 27.26
CA THR A 2 -66.43 -51.44 27.60
C THR A 2 -65.45 -51.75 26.42
N ASP A 3 -64.34 -51.06 26.14
CA ASP A 3 -63.70 -49.87 26.74
C ASP A 3 -62.74 -49.16 25.74
N ARG A 4 -62.13 -48.02 26.15
CA ARG A 4 -60.79 -47.49 25.79
C ARG A 4 -60.32 -47.28 24.32
N LEU A 5 -60.16 -45.98 24.02
CA LEU A 5 -58.88 -45.30 23.70
C LEU A 5 -57.98 -45.84 22.55
N SER A 6 -57.89 -45.08 21.44
CA SER A 6 -56.60 -44.85 20.73
C SER A 6 -56.62 -43.66 19.75
N MET A 7 -55.60 -42.81 19.91
CA MET A 7 -54.90 -41.93 18.96
C MET A 7 -55.44 -41.73 17.53
N LEU A 8 -55.51 -40.46 17.10
CA LEU A 8 -54.65 -39.92 16.02
C LEU A 8 -54.79 -38.39 15.90
N LEU A 9 -53.92 -37.66 16.61
CA LEU A 9 -53.68 -36.23 16.39
C LEU A 9 -52.79 -36.07 15.15
N CYS A 10 -53.38 -35.84 13.98
CA CYS A 10 -52.62 -35.35 12.82
C CYS A 10 -52.35 -33.86 12.99
N GLY A 11 -51.12 -33.52 13.39
CA GLY A 11 -50.73 -32.14 13.67
C GLY A 11 -50.73 -31.26 12.41
N ALA A 12 -51.43 -30.14 12.48
CA ALA A 12 -51.26 -29.05 11.52
C ALA A 12 -49.90 -28.37 11.77
N MET A 13 -48.86 -28.85 11.08
CA MET A 13 -47.53 -28.23 11.09
C MET A 13 -47.59 -26.89 10.36
N GLY A 14 -47.94 -25.82 11.08
CA GLY A 14 -47.92 -24.47 10.57
C GLY A 14 -46.49 -24.11 10.11
N ILE A 15 -46.34 -23.77 8.84
CA ILE A 15 -45.06 -23.30 8.30
C ILE A 15 -44.78 -21.93 8.90
N VAL A 16 -44.01 -21.90 9.99
CA VAL A 16 -43.38 -20.69 10.49
C VAL A 16 -42.34 -20.28 9.46
N VAL A 17 -42.70 -19.33 8.60
CA VAL A 17 -41.75 -18.63 7.74
C VAL A 17 -40.81 -17.87 8.67
N ALA A 18 -39.66 -18.46 8.96
CA ALA A 18 -38.61 -17.79 9.73
C ALA A 18 -38.20 -16.54 8.95
N SER A 19 -38.56 -15.38 9.49
CA SER A 19 -38.04 -14.09 9.08
C SER A 19 -36.53 -14.15 9.24
N HIS A 20 -35.83 -14.36 8.13
CA HIS A 20 -34.37 -14.38 8.13
C HIS A 20 -33.91 -13.02 8.66
N PRO A 21 -32.97 -12.98 9.63
CA PRO A 21 -32.38 -11.71 10.02
C PRO A 21 -31.82 -11.10 8.75
N ALA A 22 -32.24 -9.87 8.43
CA ALA A 22 -31.82 -9.20 7.22
C ALA A 22 -30.29 -9.19 7.21
N CYS A 23 -29.70 -9.96 6.29
CA CYS A 23 -28.26 -9.93 6.08
C CYS A 23 -27.92 -8.48 5.81
N ALA A 24 -27.16 -7.86 6.71
CA ALA A 24 -26.91 -6.43 6.65
C ALA A 24 -26.34 -6.13 5.27
N ARG A 25 -27.08 -5.36 4.46
CA ARG A 25 -26.56 -4.89 3.18
C ARG A 25 -25.21 -4.26 3.49
N ALA A 26 -24.15 -4.79 2.90
CA ALA A 26 -22.87 -4.12 2.94
C ALA A 26 -23.12 -2.72 2.40
N ASP A 27 -22.91 -1.70 3.24
CA ASP A 27 -23.06 -0.30 2.82
C ASP A 27 -22.35 -0.11 1.48
N GLU A 28 -23.08 0.34 0.46
CA GLU A 28 -22.47 0.56 -0.84
C GLU A 28 -21.33 1.56 -0.71
N VAL A 29 -20.15 1.20 -1.22
CA VAL A 29 -18.95 2.04 -1.10
C VAL A 29 -19.07 3.17 -2.10
N ASP A 30 -19.61 4.30 -1.64
CA ASP A 30 -19.72 5.49 -2.45
C ASP A 30 -18.42 6.30 -2.53
N ASP A 31 -18.38 7.12 -3.57
CA ASP A 31 -17.32 8.04 -3.94
C ASP A 31 -16.92 9.04 -2.82
N ALA A 32 -17.88 9.49 -2.02
CA ALA A 32 -17.63 10.41 -0.90
C ALA A 32 -17.00 9.69 0.29
N ARG A 33 -17.42 8.44 0.58
CA ARG A 33 -16.81 7.55 1.57
C ARG A 33 -15.35 7.24 1.21
N VAL A 34 -15.08 6.97 -0.08
CA VAL A 34 -13.70 6.77 -0.59
C VAL A 34 -12.86 8.04 -0.40
N ARG A 35 -13.35 9.21 -0.83
CA ARG A 35 -12.63 10.49 -0.63
C ARG A 35 -12.37 10.80 0.85
N GLN A 36 -13.33 10.50 1.73
CA GLN A 36 -13.15 10.67 3.17
C GLN A 36 -12.10 9.72 3.75
N ALA A 37 -12.04 8.47 3.29
CA ALA A 37 -11.02 7.49 3.69
C ALA A 37 -9.62 7.92 3.23
N ILE A 38 -9.46 8.36 1.98
CA ILE A 38 -8.21 8.92 1.45
C ILE A 38 -7.76 10.11 2.32
N LYS A 39 -8.64 11.06 2.62
CA LYS A 39 -8.30 12.21 3.47
C LYS A 39 -7.81 11.78 4.85
N LYS A 40 -8.51 10.84 5.51
CA LYS A 40 -8.10 10.28 6.81
C LYS A 40 -6.73 9.62 6.75
N GLY A 41 -6.43 8.89 5.67
CA GLY A 41 -5.12 8.30 5.42
C GLY A 41 -4.02 9.34 5.25
N VAL A 42 -4.22 10.33 4.39
CA VAL A 42 -3.31 11.47 4.19
C VAL A 42 -3.04 12.21 5.52
N ASP A 43 -4.10 12.57 6.26
CA ASP A 43 -3.98 13.26 7.55
C ASP A 43 -3.18 12.44 8.58
N PHE A 44 -3.31 11.10 8.57
CA PHE A 44 -2.57 10.19 9.44
C PHE A 44 -1.09 10.10 9.04
N LEU A 45 -0.79 9.90 7.76
CA LEU A 45 0.57 9.79 7.26
C LEU A 45 1.35 11.09 7.52
N LEU A 46 0.78 12.26 7.20
CA LEU A 46 1.44 13.55 7.44
C LEU A 46 1.66 13.85 8.94
N ARG A 47 0.78 13.37 9.83
CA ARG A 47 0.93 13.45 11.29
C ARG A 47 2.04 12.55 11.83
N THR A 48 2.33 11.43 11.16
CA THR A 48 3.26 10.39 11.64
C THR A 48 4.64 10.47 11.01
N GLN A 49 4.90 11.47 10.15
CA GLN A 49 6.21 11.71 9.58
C GLN A 49 7.22 12.06 10.69
N ALA A 50 8.36 11.36 10.71
CA ALA A 50 9.45 11.65 11.63
C ALA A 50 10.15 12.98 11.29
N GLY A 51 10.91 13.53 12.24
CA GLY A 51 11.57 14.83 12.09
C GLY A 51 12.56 14.90 10.91
N ASP A 52 13.16 13.76 10.55
CA ASP A 52 14.06 13.55 9.41
C ASP A 52 13.33 13.41 8.06
N GLY A 53 12.00 13.32 8.06
CA GLY A 53 11.17 13.13 6.87
C GLY A 53 10.74 11.69 6.61
N SER A 54 11.18 10.72 7.41
CA SER A 54 10.89 9.29 7.19
C SER A 54 9.57 8.81 7.80
N TRP A 55 9.17 7.59 7.41
CA TRP A 55 8.18 6.77 8.13
C TRP A 55 8.82 5.50 8.70
N GLY A 56 10.03 5.64 9.25
CA GLY A 56 10.79 4.55 9.84
C GLY A 56 11.33 3.54 8.83
N THR A 57 11.67 2.35 9.31
CA THR A 57 12.29 1.26 8.55
C THR A 57 11.54 -0.05 8.77
N TYR A 58 11.63 -0.97 7.81
CA TYR A 58 11.15 -2.34 7.97
C TYR A 58 12.33 -3.29 8.21
N GLY A 59 12.16 -4.29 9.09
CA GLY A 59 13.26 -5.12 9.60
C GLY A 59 14.24 -4.36 10.50
N LYS A 60 15.26 -5.05 11.04
CA LYS A 60 16.34 -4.42 11.82
C LYS A 60 17.65 -4.31 11.01
N PRO A 61 18.49 -3.29 11.25
CA PRO A 61 19.81 -3.21 10.62
C PRO A 61 20.61 -4.50 10.78
N GLY A 62 21.12 -5.03 9.67
CA GLY A 62 21.86 -6.30 9.62
C GLY A 62 21.02 -7.54 9.32
N GLU A 63 19.68 -7.46 9.37
CA GLU A 63 18.80 -8.55 8.93
C GLU A 63 18.65 -8.55 7.39
N SER A 64 18.43 -9.72 6.79
CA SER A 64 18.33 -9.91 5.33
C SER A 64 17.11 -9.23 4.69
N ASN A 65 16.08 -8.95 5.48
CA ASN A 65 14.85 -8.25 5.12
C ASN A 65 14.86 -6.76 5.55
N TYR A 66 16.02 -6.19 5.87
CA TYR A 66 16.12 -4.78 6.24
C TYR A 66 15.85 -3.85 5.05
N HIS A 67 14.82 -3.03 5.17
CA HIS A 67 14.41 -2.06 4.17
C HIS A 67 14.38 -0.67 4.80
N ARG A 68 15.49 0.06 4.67
CA ARG A 68 15.66 1.40 5.24
C ARG A 68 14.86 2.47 4.51
N THR A 69 14.72 2.37 3.19
CA THR A 69 14.02 3.39 2.39
C THR A 69 12.63 2.99 1.90
N GLY A 70 12.32 1.69 1.89
CA GLY A 70 11.04 1.13 1.43
C GLY A 70 9.80 1.79 2.04
N PRO A 71 9.65 1.87 3.38
CA PRO A 71 8.46 2.47 4.01
C PRO A 71 8.27 3.94 3.62
N THR A 72 9.34 4.75 3.69
CA THR A 72 9.30 6.17 3.31
C THR A 72 8.97 6.35 1.82
N ALA A 73 9.52 5.51 0.93
CA ALA A 73 9.22 5.56 -0.50
C ALA A 73 7.75 5.22 -0.81
N LEU A 74 7.21 4.16 -0.17
CA LEU A 74 5.80 3.77 -0.29
C LEU A 74 4.86 4.89 0.19
N VAL A 75 5.11 5.45 1.37
CA VAL A 75 4.27 6.52 1.92
C VAL A 75 4.34 7.79 1.06
N THR A 76 5.54 8.15 0.59
CA THR A 76 5.72 9.33 -0.28
C THR A 76 5.00 9.15 -1.62
N TYR A 77 5.08 7.95 -2.23
CA TYR A 77 4.32 7.60 -3.42
C TYR A 77 2.80 7.71 -3.18
N ALA A 78 2.29 7.12 -2.09
CA ALA A 78 0.87 7.18 -1.75
C ALA A 78 0.37 8.62 -1.55
N LEU A 79 1.17 9.49 -0.93
CA LEU A 79 0.84 10.92 -0.75
C LEU A 79 0.84 11.68 -2.09
N LEU A 80 1.81 11.41 -2.97
CA LEU A 80 1.89 12.02 -4.31
C LEU A 80 0.68 11.62 -5.18
N GLU A 81 0.30 10.34 -5.21
CA GLU A 81 -0.91 9.88 -5.93
C GLU A 81 -2.21 10.34 -5.25
N SER A 82 -2.18 10.66 -3.95
CA SER A 82 -3.28 11.33 -3.24
C SER A 82 -3.38 12.85 -3.54
N GLY A 83 -2.56 13.37 -4.47
CA GLY A 83 -2.63 14.75 -4.95
C GLY A 83 -1.71 15.74 -4.24
N LEU A 84 -0.79 15.31 -3.37
CA LEU A 84 0.22 16.23 -2.82
C LEU A 84 1.25 16.60 -3.89
N SER A 85 1.67 17.87 -3.89
CA SER A 85 2.71 18.37 -4.77
C SER A 85 4.11 17.92 -4.31
N ALA A 86 5.01 17.61 -5.25
CA ALA A 86 6.43 17.41 -4.94
C ALA A 86 7.11 18.65 -4.33
N GLN A 87 6.49 19.84 -4.41
CA GLN A 87 6.97 21.05 -3.75
C GLN A 87 6.52 21.18 -2.29
N ASP A 88 5.63 20.30 -1.81
CA ASP A 88 5.23 20.28 -0.40
C ASP A 88 6.46 20.04 0.50
N PRO A 89 6.71 20.87 1.54
CA PRO A 89 7.87 20.71 2.40
C PRO A 89 8.00 19.32 3.04
N ARG A 90 6.88 18.63 3.29
CA ARG A 90 6.83 17.28 3.89
C ARG A 90 7.28 16.23 2.88
N ILE A 91 6.84 16.36 1.63
CA ILE A 91 7.33 15.51 0.53
C ILE A 91 8.81 15.78 0.28
N ARG A 92 9.24 17.05 0.19
CA ARG A 92 10.65 17.42 -0.01
C ARG A 92 11.58 16.83 1.06
N LYS A 93 11.16 16.79 2.33
CA LYS A 93 11.89 16.11 3.41
C LYS A 93 12.01 14.61 3.16
N ALA A 94 10.92 13.93 2.78
CA ALA A 94 10.94 12.50 2.49
C ALA A 94 11.85 12.15 1.30
N LEU A 95 11.82 12.96 0.23
CA LEU A 95 12.75 12.82 -0.90
C LEU A 95 14.21 13.03 -0.48
N ALA A 96 14.48 13.98 0.42
CA ALA A 96 15.81 14.23 0.98
C ALA A 96 16.29 13.10 1.92
N PHE A 97 15.39 12.38 2.59
CA PHE A 97 15.72 11.16 3.33
C PHE A 97 16.04 9.99 2.38
N VAL A 98 15.24 9.77 1.34
CA VAL A 98 15.40 8.60 0.44
C VAL A 98 16.61 8.73 -0.48
N GLY A 99 16.81 9.91 -1.08
CA GLY A 99 17.81 10.14 -2.14
C GLY A 99 19.26 9.72 -1.81
N PRO A 100 19.84 10.10 -0.64
CA PRO A 100 21.23 9.81 -0.30
C PRO A 100 21.55 8.35 0.03
N HIS A 101 20.58 7.44 -0.02
CA HIS A 101 20.76 6.05 0.42
C HIS A 101 20.75 5.12 -0.79
N ASP A 102 21.87 4.40 -1.01
CA ASP A 102 21.91 3.31 -1.99
C ASP A 102 20.92 2.23 -1.56
N GLU A 103 20.27 1.61 -2.54
CA GLU A 103 19.22 0.64 -2.32
C GLU A 103 19.36 -0.50 -3.32
N THR A 104 19.40 -1.72 -2.79
CA THR A 104 19.51 -2.96 -3.57
C THR A 104 18.37 -3.91 -3.28
N GLY A 105 17.58 -3.70 -2.23
CA GLY A 105 16.37 -4.50 -2.00
C GLY A 105 15.35 -4.23 -3.10
N THR A 106 15.02 -5.24 -3.90
CA THR A 106 14.17 -5.10 -5.10
C THR A 106 12.83 -4.42 -4.80
N TYR A 107 12.19 -4.75 -3.69
CA TYR A 107 10.93 -4.14 -3.26
C TYR A 107 11.09 -2.65 -2.92
N SER A 108 12.08 -2.27 -2.10
CA SER A 108 12.39 -0.87 -1.83
C SER A 108 12.70 -0.11 -3.12
N LEU A 109 13.53 -0.68 -4.00
CA LEU A 109 13.97 -0.04 -5.23
C LEU A 109 12.81 0.15 -6.22
N GLY A 110 11.87 -0.80 -6.29
CA GLY A 110 10.61 -0.66 -7.03
C GLY A 110 9.74 0.47 -6.47
N LEU A 111 9.56 0.53 -5.14
CA LEU A 111 8.83 1.61 -4.47
C LEU A 111 9.46 2.99 -4.71
N ARG A 112 10.79 3.07 -4.70
CA ARG A 112 11.52 4.31 -5.04
C ARG A 112 11.32 4.70 -6.49
N CYS A 113 11.35 3.76 -7.44
CA CYS A 113 11.03 4.05 -8.84
C CYS A 113 9.62 4.63 -9.02
N LEU A 114 8.61 4.07 -8.33
CA LEU A 114 7.26 4.61 -8.31
C LEU A 114 7.23 6.04 -7.72
N MET A 115 7.87 6.24 -6.57
CA MET A 115 7.99 7.55 -5.90
C MET A 115 8.69 8.60 -6.80
N TRP A 116 9.84 8.27 -7.40
CA TRP A 116 10.57 9.18 -8.28
C TRP A 116 9.79 9.49 -9.55
N HIS A 117 9.08 8.52 -10.13
CA HIS A 117 8.19 8.76 -11.26
C HIS A 117 7.07 9.74 -10.90
N ALA A 118 6.32 9.46 -9.83
CA ALA A 118 5.24 10.33 -9.35
C ALA A 118 5.72 11.75 -9.02
N THR A 119 6.92 11.86 -8.43
CA THR A 119 7.60 13.13 -8.17
C THR A 119 7.92 13.86 -9.47
N ASP A 120 8.54 13.18 -10.45
CA ASP A 120 8.99 13.79 -11.71
C ASP A 120 7.85 14.37 -12.55
N ARG A 121 6.66 13.75 -12.52
CA ARG A 121 5.43 14.27 -13.16
C ARG A 121 5.14 15.73 -12.77
N THR A 122 5.40 16.10 -11.52
CA THR A 122 5.17 17.47 -11.00
C THR A 122 6.45 18.32 -10.93
N ALA A 123 7.62 17.68 -10.82
CA ALA A 123 8.94 18.32 -10.77
C ALA A 123 9.60 18.55 -12.15
N LYS A 124 8.84 18.42 -13.25
CA LYS A 124 9.24 18.79 -14.62
C LYS A 124 10.57 18.21 -15.11
N GLY A 125 10.89 16.96 -14.75
CA GLY A 125 12.09 16.29 -15.23
C GLY A 125 13.28 16.29 -14.27
N THR A 126 13.19 16.98 -13.13
CA THR A 126 14.27 17.11 -12.13
C THR A 126 14.79 15.76 -11.63
N TYR A 127 13.95 14.72 -11.56
CA TYR A 127 14.31 13.42 -10.97
C TYR A 127 14.54 12.31 -12.01
N ARG A 128 14.42 12.60 -13.31
CA ARG A 128 14.61 11.61 -14.40
C ARG A 128 15.92 10.85 -14.34
N ARG A 129 17.03 11.51 -13.96
CA ARG A 129 18.34 10.86 -13.87
C ARG A 129 18.39 9.83 -12.72
N VAL A 130 17.78 10.16 -11.59
CA VAL A 130 17.68 9.25 -10.42
C VAL A 130 16.78 8.06 -10.76
N LEU A 131 15.57 8.34 -11.27
CA LEU A 131 14.63 7.32 -11.75
C LEU A 131 15.27 6.39 -12.77
N GLY A 132 15.95 6.92 -13.78
CA GLY A 132 16.61 6.14 -14.82
C GLY A 132 17.73 5.24 -14.29
N GLY A 133 18.50 5.70 -13.30
CA GLY A 133 19.53 4.89 -12.64
C GLY A 133 18.95 3.73 -11.82
N GLU A 134 17.92 3.99 -11.01
CA GLU A 134 17.27 2.97 -10.19
C GLU A 134 16.47 1.96 -11.05
N ALA A 135 15.73 2.43 -12.06
CA ALA A 135 15.03 1.57 -13.01
C ALA A 135 16.00 0.72 -13.83
N GLN A 136 17.17 1.26 -14.21
CA GLN A 136 18.22 0.47 -14.87
C GLN A 136 18.82 -0.59 -13.93
N ARG A 137 18.98 -0.29 -12.63
CA ARG A 137 19.45 -1.27 -11.63
C ARG A 137 18.45 -2.44 -11.50
N LEU A 138 17.14 -2.14 -11.43
CA LEU A 138 16.07 -3.16 -11.46
C LEU A 138 16.08 -3.98 -12.76
N TRP A 139 16.05 -3.32 -13.92
CA TRP A 139 16.04 -3.98 -15.23
C TRP A 139 17.24 -4.92 -15.42
N ARG A 140 18.39 -4.60 -14.81
CA ARG A 140 19.61 -5.41 -14.83
C ARG A 140 19.75 -6.35 -13.61
N SER A 141 18.68 -6.57 -12.84
CA SER A 141 18.75 -7.38 -11.60
C SER A 141 19.16 -8.83 -11.87
N THR A 142 18.70 -9.44 -12.95
CA THR A 142 19.02 -10.83 -13.34
C THR A 142 19.26 -10.93 -14.85
N ALA A 143 19.82 -12.04 -15.30
CA ALA A 143 20.03 -12.32 -16.73
C ALA A 143 18.80 -12.94 -17.44
N THR A 144 17.81 -13.41 -16.68
CA THR A 144 16.71 -14.27 -17.15
C THR A 144 15.33 -13.61 -17.10
N GLY A 145 15.26 -12.30 -16.82
CA GLY A 145 14.02 -11.52 -16.83
C GLY A 145 13.13 -11.67 -15.60
N ASN A 146 13.55 -12.46 -14.60
CA ASN A 146 12.96 -12.47 -13.26
C ASN A 146 13.64 -11.43 -12.35
N TYR A 147 13.14 -11.30 -11.12
CA TYR A 147 13.77 -10.49 -10.08
C TYR A 147 14.21 -11.38 -8.91
N ASP A 148 15.39 -11.06 -8.35
CA ASP A 148 15.84 -11.56 -7.06
C ASP A 148 15.33 -10.61 -5.94
N TYR A 149 15.51 -10.95 -4.67
CA TYR A 149 15.35 -10.02 -3.55
C TYR A 149 16.43 -8.92 -3.55
N GLN A 150 17.58 -9.17 -4.15
CA GLN A 150 18.72 -8.23 -4.21
C GLN A 150 19.10 -7.84 -5.65
N SER A 151 18.70 -6.64 -6.06
CA SER A 151 18.95 -6.02 -7.36
C SER A 151 20.38 -5.46 -7.49
N LYS A 152 21.33 -6.37 -7.77
CA LYS A 152 22.78 -6.07 -7.89
C LYS A 152 23.21 -5.52 -9.27
N GLY A 153 22.28 -5.33 -10.21
CA GLY A 153 22.57 -4.77 -11.53
C GLY A 153 23.19 -3.37 -11.45
N ARG A 154 24.45 -3.19 -11.86
CA ARG A 154 25.08 -1.87 -11.81
C ARG A 154 24.38 -0.89 -12.77
N ALA A 155 23.94 0.25 -12.24
CA ALA A 155 23.65 1.42 -13.07
C ALA A 155 24.95 1.87 -13.76
N ARG A 156 24.88 2.28 -15.03
CA ARG A 156 26.04 2.86 -15.71
C ARG A 156 26.33 4.24 -15.12
N ALA A 157 27.61 4.49 -14.82
CA ALA A 157 28.11 5.85 -14.79
C ALA A 157 27.99 6.41 -16.22
N GLY A 158 27.32 7.56 -16.36
CA GLY A 158 27.07 8.25 -17.63
C GLY A 158 27.05 9.75 -17.41
#